data_AF-A0A3B9R383-F1
#
_entry.id   AF-A0A3B9R383-F1
#
_cell.length_a   1.000
_cell.length_b   1.000
_cell.length_c   1.000
_cell.angle_alpha   90.00
_cell.angle_beta   90.00
_cell.angle_gamma   90.00
#
_symmetry.space_group_name_H-M   'P 1'
#
loop_
_entity.id
_entity.type
_entity.pdbx_description
1 polymer ?
#
loop_
_entity_poly.entity_id
_entity_poly.type
_entity_poly.pdbx_seq_one_letter_code
_entity_poly.pdbx_strand_id
1 'polypeptide(L)'
;MFWKNAKRFLIFWSFVLLAAYLVYIYPLHRLTTWLGYPTLLNVPAIVGLWFAVTAILWLSFRSSSRALEVVLYNWMGIGFVFFTPCLLYEVLRLGVPINDRWAALLILVIGIGVVVFAFANAQRLYCKQLRFSDPRFTRKTR
;
A
#
# COMPACT_ATOMS: atom_id res chain seq x y z
N MET A 1 -3.35 11.39 -32.27
CA MET A 1 -3.06 11.88 -30.91
C MET A 1 -3.80 11.09 -29.83
N PHE A 2 -5.11 10.82 -30.00
CA PHE A 2 -5.95 10.01 -29.10
C PHE A 2 -5.38 8.62 -28.75
N TRP A 3 -4.85 7.87 -29.73
CA TRP A 3 -4.31 6.53 -29.50
C TRP A 3 -3.11 6.48 -28.54
N LYS A 4 -2.25 7.52 -28.56
CA LYS A 4 -1.11 7.62 -27.63
C LYS A 4 -1.59 7.87 -26.19
N ASN A 5 -2.63 8.67 -26.02
CA ASN A 5 -3.21 8.97 -24.71
C ASN A 5 -3.96 7.75 -24.14
N ALA A 6 -4.72 7.04 -24.97
CA ALA A 6 -5.40 5.81 -24.57
C ALA A 6 -4.41 4.71 -24.11
N LYS A 7 -3.29 4.52 -24.84
CA LYS A 7 -2.24 3.58 -24.41
C LYS A 7 -1.64 3.94 -23.07
N ARG A 8 -1.29 5.22 -22.85
CA ARG A 8 -0.73 5.69 -21.57
C ARG A 8 -1.70 5.48 -20.43
N PHE A 9 -2.98 5.78 -20.66
CA PHE A 9 -4.04 5.55 -19.69
C PHE A 9 -4.18 4.08 -19.33
N LEU A 10 -4.22 3.18 -20.32
CA LEU A 10 -4.29 1.73 -20.09
C LEU A 10 -3.09 1.19 -19.32
N ILE A 11 -1.87 1.62 -19.67
CA ILE A 11 -0.65 1.20 -18.97
C ILE A 11 -0.68 1.67 -17.52
N PHE A 12 -1.05 2.92 -17.30
CA PHE A 12 -1.18 3.49 -15.96
C PHE A 12 -2.19 2.70 -15.12
N TRP A 13 -3.40 2.47 -15.64
CA TRP A 13 -4.44 1.72 -14.91
C TRP A 13 -4.10 0.25 -14.70
N SER A 14 -3.44 -0.39 -15.66
CA SER A 14 -2.93 -1.76 -15.49
C SER A 14 -1.93 -1.82 -14.34
N PHE A 15 -1.00 -0.87 -14.27
CA PHE A 15 -0.04 -0.78 -13.17
C PHE A 15 -0.75 -0.51 -11.83
N VAL A 16 -1.70 0.42 -11.78
CA VAL A 16 -2.47 0.72 -10.57
C VAL A 16 -3.27 -0.50 -10.09
N LEU A 17 -3.93 -1.21 -11.00
CA LEU A 17 -4.68 -2.44 -10.70
C LEU A 17 -3.75 -3.52 -10.12
N LEU A 18 -2.60 -3.75 -10.75
CA LEU A 18 -1.62 -4.70 -10.28
C LEU A 18 -1.07 -4.32 -8.89
N ALA A 19 -0.69 -3.05 -8.70
CA ALA A 19 -0.22 -2.56 -7.42
C ALA A 19 -1.30 -2.66 -6.33
N ALA A 20 -2.55 -2.35 -6.67
CA ALA A 20 -3.68 -2.47 -5.75
C ALA A 20 -3.86 -3.93 -5.29
N TYR A 21 -3.73 -4.90 -6.19
CA TYR A 21 -3.79 -6.31 -5.83
C TYR A 21 -2.61 -6.70 -4.93
N LEU A 22 -1.37 -6.40 -5.35
CA LEU A 22 -0.15 -6.83 -4.66
C LEU A 22 -0.02 -6.22 -3.27
N VAL A 23 -0.39 -4.96 -3.10
CA VAL A 23 -0.19 -4.24 -1.84
C VAL A 23 -1.35 -4.47 -0.87
N TYR A 24 -2.60 -4.45 -1.34
CA TYR A 24 -3.76 -4.48 -0.45
C TYR A 24 -4.32 -5.89 -0.25
N ILE A 25 -4.33 -6.72 -1.29
CA ILE A 25 -5.08 -7.98 -1.30
C ILE A 25 -4.17 -9.18 -1.09
N TYR A 26 -3.04 -9.21 -1.79
CA TYR A 26 -2.10 -10.33 -1.77
C TYR A 26 -1.59 -10.72 -0.37
N PRO A 27 -1.07 -9.80 0.48
CA PRO A 27 -0.59 -10.17 1.81
C PRO A 27 -1.72 -10.72 2.69
N LEU A 28 -2.93 -10.18 2.61
CA LEU A 28 -4.10 -10.69 3.33
C LEU A 28 -4.44 -12.13 2.89
N HIS A 29 -4.50 -12.35 1.58
CA HIS A 29 -4.78 -13.67 1.02
C HIS A 29 -3.72 -14.72 1.40
N ARG A 30 -2.43 -14.36 1.34
CA ARG A 30 -1.35 -15.27 1.73
C ARG A 30 -1.34 -15.57 3.22
N LEU A 31 -1.45 -14.55 4.07
CA LEU A 31 -1.46 -14.74 5.53
C LEU A 31 -2.66 -15.60 5.97
N THR A 32 -3.87 -15.34 5.45
CA THR A 32 -5.06 -16.16 5.78
C THR A 32 -4.90 -17.61 5.35
N THR A 33 -4.30 -17.86 4.18
CA THR A 33 -4.03 -19.21 3.69
C THR A 33 -3.02 -19.93 4.57
N TRP A 34 -1.88 -19.30 4.88
CA TRP A 34 -0.83 -19.89 5.71
C TRP A 34 -1.24 -20.09 7.17
N LEU A 35 -2.18 -19.29 7.70
CA LEU A 35 -2.76 -19.49 9.03
C LEU A 35 -3.76 -20.66 9.09
N GLY A 36 -4.19 -21.18 7.94
CA GLY A 36 -5.13 -22.30 7.82
C GLY A 36 -6.59 -21.89 7.68
N TYR A 37 -6.87 -20.66 7.24
CA TYR A 37 -8.23 -20.14 6.99
C TYR A 37 -8.43 -19.71 5.53
N PRO A 38 -8.23 -20.59 4.54
CA PRO A 38 -8.32 -20.24 3.12
C PRO A 38 -9.73 -19.81 2.69
N THR A 39 -10.77 -20.25 3.41
CA THR A 39 -12.17 -19.96 3.10
C THR A 39 -12.61 -18.52 3.45
N LEU A 40 -11.82 -17.79 4.24
CA LEU A 40 -12.12 -16.40 4.60
C LEU A 40 -12.00 -15.46 3.39
N LEU A 41 -11.04 -15.71 2.51
CA LEU A 41 -10.79 -14.92 1.31
C LEU A 41 -10.95 -15.80 0.08
N ASN A 42 -12.20 -16.22 -0.18
CA ASN A 42 -12.54 -16.89 -1.44
C ASN A 42 -12.33 -15.94 -2.63
N VAL A 43 -12.17 -16.52 -3.83
CA VAL A 43 -11.96 -15.76 -5.08
C VAL A 43 -12.98 -14.63 -5.28
N PRO A 44 -14.30 -14.82 -5.05
CA PRO A 44 -15.26 -13.72 -5.18
C PRO A 44 -15.02 -12.58 -4.20
N ALA A 45 -14.61 -12.87 -2.96
CA ALA A 45 -14.30 -11.87 -1.95
C ALA A 45 -13.02 -11.10 -2.30
N ILE A 46 -11.99 -11.79 -2.79
CA ILE A 46 -10.74 -11.20 -3.29
C ILE A 46 -11.04 -10.22 -4.43
N VAL A 47 -11.83 -10.66 -5.42
CA VAL A 47 -12.20 -9.83 -6.57
C VAL A 47 -13.04 -8.63 -6.12
N GLY A 48 -14.02 -8.85 -5.24
CA GLY A 48 -14.85 -7.77 -4.69
C GLY A 48 -14.04 -6.72 -3.93
N LEU A 49 -13.13 -7.15 -3.05
CA LEU A 49 -12.22 -6.25 -2.33
C LEU A 49 -11.29 -5.49 -3.28
N TRP A 50 -10.77 -6.17 -4.31
CA TRP A 50 -9.90 -5.54 -5.29
C TRP A 50 -10.62 -4.47 -6.10
N PHE A 51 -11.87 -4.73 -6.53
CA PHE A 51 -12.71 -3.72 -7.18
C PHE A 51 -13.04 -2.57 -6.23
N ALA A 52 -13.32 -2.84 -4.95
CA ALA A 52 -13.58 -1.81 -3.97
C ALA A 52 -12.37 -0.88 -3.77
N VAL A 53 -11.17 -1.44 -3.58
CA VAL A 53 -9.92 -0.66 -3.47
C VAL A 53 -9.68 0.17 -4.73
N THR A 54 -9.88 -0.43 -5.91
CA THR A 54 -9.72 0.27 -7.19
C THR A 54 -10.72 1.42 -7.34
N ALA A 55 -11.98 1.22 -6.94
CA ALA A 55 -13.00 2.26 -6.97
C ALA A 55 -12.67 3.40 -6.00
N ILE A 56 -12.14 3.09 -4.82
CA ILE A 56 -11.69 4.10 -3.85
C ILE A 56 -10.48 4.87 -4.40
N LEU A 57 -9.51 4.20 -5.02
CA LEU A 57 -8.36 4.85 -5.68
C LEU A 57 -8.83 5.77 -6.82
N TRP A 58 -9.75 5.28 -7.66
CA TRP A 58 -10.37 6.08 -8.72
C TRP A 58 -11.07 7.31 -8.16
N LEU A 59 -11.87 7.13 -7.10
CA LEU A 59 -12.56 8.23 -6.44
C LEU A 59 -11.56 9.23 -5.84
N SER A 60 -10.47 8.77 -5.24
CA SER A 60 -9.41 9.62 -4.68
C SER A 60 -8.65 10.41 -5.74
N PHE A 61 -8.44 9.87 -6.94
CA PHE A 61 -7.84 10.63 -8.03
C PHE A 61 -8.79 11.68 -8.60
N ARG A 62 -10.11 11.45 -8.53
CA ARG A 62 -11.12 12.37 -9.03
C ARG A 62 -11.53 13.44 -8.01
N SER A 63 -11.69 13.02 -6.76
CA SER A 63 -12.07 13.85 -5.63
C SER A 63 -10.78 14.25 -4.92
N SER A 64 -10.36 15.50 -5.04
CA SER A 64 -9.16 16.07 -4.40
C SER A 64 -9.30 16.18 -2.87
N SER A 65 -9.74 15.11 -2.23
CA SER A 65 -9.96 15.00 -0.80
C SER A 65 -8.66 14.60 -0.12
N ARG A 66 -8.07 15.55 0.61
CA ARG A 66 -6.86 15.31 1.41
C ARG A 66 -7.01 14.16 2.41
N ALA A 67 -8.21 13.93 2.93
CA ALA A 67 -8.45 12.86 3.92
C ALA A 67 -8.33 11.46 3.28
N LEU A 68 -8.93 11.25 2.10
CA LEU A 68 -8.83 9.98 1.38
C LEU A 68 -7.40 9.69 0.95
N GLU A 69 -6.71 10.72 0.48
CA GLU A 69 -5.32 10.62 0.05
C GLU A 69 -4.40 10.17 1.21
N VAL A 70 -4.54 10.77 2.40
CA VAL A 70 -3.79 10.38 3.60
C VAL A 70 -4.11 8.94 4.02
N VAL A 71 -5.39 8.55 4.03
CA VAL A 71 -5.80 7.19 4.40
C VAL A 71 -5.21 6.17 3.43
N LEU A 72 -5.31 6.41 2.13
CA LEU A 72 -4.81 5.52 1.09
C LEU A 72 -3.29 5.38 1.14
N TYR A 73 -2.54 6.47 1.30
CA TYR A 73 -1.09 6.37 1.38
C TYR A 73 -0.62 5.62 2.61
N ASN A 74 -1.24 5.86 3.77
CA ASN A 74 -0.91 5.11 4.99
C ASN A 74 -1.23 3.62 4.83
N TRP A 75 -2.41 3.29 4.30
CA TRP A 75 -2.78 1.90 4.03
C TRP A 75 -1.89 1.23 2.99
N MET A 76 -1.48 1.95 1.95
CA MET A 76 -0.52 1.46 0.96
C MET A 76 0.82 1.12 1.62
N GLY A 77 1.31 1.97 2.53
CA GLY A 77 2.52 1.71 3.30
C GLY A 77 2.42 0.45 4.14
N ILE A 78 1.32 0.28 4.88
CA ILE A 78 1.05 -0.92 5.68
C ILE A 78 1.03 -2.16 4.78
N GLY A 79 0.27 -2.12 3.68
CA GLY A 79 0.21 -3.22 2.73
C GLY A 79 1.57 -3.58 2.15
N PHE A 80 2.41 -2.59 1.84
CA PHE A 80 3.75 -2.79 1.31
C PHE A 80 4.67 -3.46 2.35
N VAL A 81 4.60 -3.03 3.63
CA VAL A 81 5.34 -3.62 4.73
C VAL A 81 5.01 -5.11 4.92
N PHE A 82 3.77 -5.53 4.70
CA PHE A 82 3.39 -6.95 4.74
C PHE A 82 3.68 -7.70 3.44
N PHE A 83 3.58 -7.03 2.29
CA PHE A 83 3.86 -7.61 0.99
C PHE A 83 5.32 -8.07 0.86
N THR A 84 6.29 -7.24 1.28
CA THR A 84 7.71 -7.57 1.18
C THR A 84 8.11 -8.89 1.87
N PRO A 85 7.80 -9.11 3.17
CA PRO A 85 8.12 -10.37 3.84
C PRO A 85 7.30 -11.55 3.31
N CYS A 86 6.05 -11.36 2.88
CA CYS A 86 5.29 -12.41 2.20
C CYS A 86 5.96 -12.87 0.90
N LEU A 87 6.42 -11.93 0.06
CA LEU A 87 7.18 -12.28 -1.15
C LEU A 87 8.50 -12.96 -0.83
N LEU A 88 9.25 -12.43 0.15
CA LEU A 88 10.53 -13.01 0.55
C LEU A 88 10.34 -14.45 1.03
N TYR A 89 9.29 -14.71 1.82
CA TYR A 89 8.96 -16.05 2.27
C TYR A 89 8.60 -16.99 1.12
N GLU A 90 7.81 -16.54 0.13
CA GLU A 90 7.51 -17.35 -1.07
C GLU A 90 8.78 -17.75 -1.83
N VAL A 91 9.73 -16.85 -1.98
CA VAL A 91 11.02 -17.16 -2.63
C VAL A 91 11.83 -18.15 -1.78
N LEU A 92 11.88 -17.97 -0.46
CA LEU A 92 12.59 -18.87 0.46
C LEU A 92 11.97 -20.28 0.47
N ARG A 93 10.64 -20.36 0.37
CA ARG A 93 9.88 -21.62 0.32
C ARG A 93 10.24 -22.50 -0.88
N LEU A 94 10.79 -21.92 -1.96
CA LEU A 94 11.27 -22.70 -3.10
C LEU A 94 12.53 -23.52 -2.77
N GLY A 95 13.32 -23.10 -1.77
CA GLY A 95 14.57 -23.77 -1.39
C GLY A 95 14.50 -24.53 -0.06
N VAL A 96 13.63 -24.12 0.87
CA VAL A 96 13.56 -24.71 2.22
C VAL A 96 12.09 -25.03 2.57
N PRO A 97 11.77 -26.27 2.96
CA PRO A 97 10.44 -26.64 3.43
C PRO A 97 10.23 -26.13 4.86
N ILE A 98 9.88 -24.86 5.00
CA ILE A 98 9.54 -24.22 6.28
C ILE A 98 8.04 -24.40 6.54
N ASN A 99 7.66 -24.52 7.81
CA ASN A 99 6.25 -24.59 8.20
C ASN A 99 5.55 -23.23 7.97
N ASP A 100 4.60 -23.22 7.03
CA ASP A 100 3.83 -22.05 6.62
C ASP A 100 3.17 -21.31 7.79
N ARG A 101 2.72 -22.04 8.82
CA ARG A 101 2.01 -21.46 9.96
C ARG A 101 2.93 -20.61 10.84
N TRP A 102 4.14 -21.11 11.10
CA TRP A 102 5.15 -20.38 11.88
C TRP A 102 5.70 -19.18 11.12
N ALA A 103 5.88 -19.34 9.80
CA ALA A 103 6.28 -18.24 8.94
C ALA A 103 5.24 -17.12 8.95
N ALA A 104 3.95 -17.44 8.81
CA ALA A 104 2.87 -16.44 8.86
C ALA A 104 2.83 -15.68 10.19
N LEU A 105 2.99 -16.38 11.33
CA LEU A 105 3.06 -15.75 12.64
C LEU A 105 4.27 -14.81 12.76
N LEU A 106 5.44 -15.24 12.29
CA LEU A 106 6.65 -14.42 12.31
C LEU A 106 6.51 -13.18 11.42
N ILE A 107 5.92 -13.32 10.23
CA ILE A 107 5.62 -12.20 9.32
C ILE A 107 4.64 -11.23 9.99
N LEU A 108 3.61 -11.72 10.70
CA LEU A 108 2.69 -10.86 11.44
C LEU A 108 3.39 -10.06 12.54
N VAL A 109 4.22 -10.72 13.36
CA VAL A 109 4.95 -10.06 14.44
C VAL A 109 5.89 -8.99 13.90
N ILE A 110 6.68 -9.32 12.87
CA ILE A 110 7.61 -8.37 12.25
C ILE A 110 6.84 -7.23 11.58
N GLY A 111 5.80 -7.53 10.80
CA GLY A 111 5.02 -6.53 10.07
C GLY A 111 4.34 -5.55 11.02
N ILE A 112 3.70 -6.04 12.08
CA ILE A 112 3.10 -5.18 13.12
C ILE A 112 4.19 -4.34 13.80
N GLY A 113 5.32 -4.94 14.17
CA GLY A 113 6.43 -4.23 14.80
C GLY A 113 6.97 -3.10 13.93
N VAL A 114 7.17 -3.34 12.63
CA VAL A 114 7.64 -2.34 11.67
C VAL A 114 6.59 -1.23 11.48
N VAL A 115 5.30 -1.55 11.36
CA VAL A 115 4.23 -0.56 11.23
C VAL A 115 4.17 0.35 12.46
N VAL A 116 4.18 -0.23 13.67
CA VAL A 116 4.16 0.54 14.92
C VAL A 116 5.41 1.40 15.06
N PHE A 117 6.58 0.86 14.73
CA PHE A 117 7.83 1.61 14.77
C PHE A 117 7.84 2.75 13.74
N ALA A 118 7.38 2.52 12.52
CA ALA A 118 7.27 3.55 11.48
C ALA A 118 6.30 4.66 11.91
N PHE A 119 5.16 4.31 12.49
CA PHE A 119 4.19 5.27 12.98
C PHE A 119 4.74 6.10 14.15
N ALA A 120 5.40 5.47 15.12
CA ALA A 120 6.03 6.15 16.25
C ALA A 120 7.14 7.11 15.77
N ASN A 121 7.93 6.72 14.78
CA ASN A 121 8.95 7.59 14.19
C ASN A 121 8.36 8.73 13.37
N ALA A 122 7.27 8.49 12.63
CA ALA A 122 6.56 9.53 11.89
C ALA A 122 6.05 10.64 12.82
N GLN A 123 5.58 10.29 14.02
CA GLN A 123 5.17 11.27 15.04
C GLN A 123 6.36 12.04 15.65
N ARG A 124 7.55 11.44 15.70
CA ARG A 124 8.78 12.08 16.22
C ARG A 124 9.47 12.99 15.21
N LEU A 125 9.16 12.87 13.92
CA LEU A 125 9.65 13.77 12.88
C LEU A 125 8.97 15.14 13.00
N TYR A 126 9.56 16.01 13.83
CA TYR A 126 9.29 17.44 13.78
C TYR A 126 9.71 17.97 12.41
N CYS A 127 8.75 18.15 11.50
CA CYS A 127 8.97 18.89 10.27
C CYS A 127 9.45 20.30 10.64
N LYS A 128 10.74 20.55 10.46
CA LYS A 128 11.34 21.86 10.61
C LYS A 128 10.58 22.81 9.70
N GLN A 129 9.80 23.74 10.27
CA GLN A 129 9.09 24.73 9.47
C GLN A 129 10.12 25.50 8.65
N LEU A 130 10.08 25.33 7.33
CA LEU A 130 10.86 26.11 6.39
C LEU A 130 10.34 27.55 6.45
N ARG A 131 10.94 28.36 7.34
CA ARG A 131 10.79 29.82 7.30
C ARG A 131 11.50 30.32 6.05
N PHE A 132 10.75 30.49 4.97
CA PHE A 132 11.19 31.26 3.82
C PHE A 132 11.21 32.74 4.19
N SER A 133 12.30 33.19 4.82
CA SER A 133 12.62 34.60 5.00
C SER A 133 13.43 35.09 3.80
N ASP A 134 12.86 35.04 2.59
CA ASP A 134 13.48 35.69 1.42
C ASP A 134 12.89 37.12 1.27
N PRO A 135 13.72 38.18 1.37
CA PRO A 135 13.27 39.57 1.20
C PRO A 135 12.70 39.88 -0.20
N ARG A 136 12.81 38.97 -1.17
CA ARG A 136 12.17 39.12 -2.49
C ARG A 136 10.65 38.94 -2.47
N PHE A 137 10.08 38.25 -1.48
CA PHE A 137 8.63 38.10 -1.34
C PHE A 137 7.96 39.24 -0.54
N THR A 138 8.73 40.14 0.06
CA THR A 138 8.22 41.30 0.81
C THR A 138 8.16 42.59 -0.02
N ARG A 139 8.53 42.55 -1.31
CA ARG A 139 8.54 43.76 -2.14
C ARG A 139 7.18 44.02 -2.82
N LYS A 140 6.39 44.81 -2.11
CA LYS A 140 5.37 45.78 -2.57
C LYS A 140 4.09 45.24 -3.25
N THR A 141 3.09 44.99 -2.41
CA THR A 141 1.76 45.60 -2.62
C THR A 141 1.81 47.06 -2.13
N ARG A 142 2.15 47.99 -3.01
CA ARG A 142 1.74 49.40 -2.90
C ARG A 142 1.81 50.07 -4.25
#